data_AF-A0A2V6ZF42-F1
#
_entry.id   AF-A0A2V6ZF42-F1
#
_cell.length_a   1.000
_cell.length_b   1.000
_cell.length_c   1.000
_cell.angle_alpha   90.00
_cell.angle_beta   90.00
_cell.angle_gamma   90.00
#
_symmetry.space_group_name_H-M   'P 1'
#
loop_
_entity.id
_entity.type
_entity.pdbx_description
1 polymer ?
#
loop_
_entity_poly.entity_id
_entity_poly.type
_entity_poly.pdbx_seq_one_letter_code
_entity_poly.pdbx_strand_id
1 'polypeptide(L)'
;MQAVRGAVLPAAEITLSRETQVLVGAVRWFLGASTEDELVGLLRGGPQWPALLEQAEREGVTGLVTRALEGLAQREGLVPHLDRWRAATRAVAASNMSALSELAALCAMLRQNRGQVIVLKGAALLDDEYRGHVGLRPLGDIDLLLRPSDLPSVTEWLRHRGYEPVSPSSPFFSRGVVSFDLHTEIVGSEWVGRKARAFRLDPAALWREATPLEPGDTTTLVLSPVHLRLQLVVHALKHSYSRLIWLVDLALVLRAAPWPSLLGQARASGALRPLAYAVAALDRLLGRLELPDAVRRATIR
;
A
#
# COMPACT_ATOMS: atom_id res chain seq x y z
N MET A 1 -2.46 -36.11 19.96
CA MET A 1 -1.50 -34.98 20.13
C MET A 1 -0.22 -35.32 19.38
N GLN A 2 -0.06 -34.81 18.16
CA GLN A 2 1.25 -34.79 17.48
C GLN A 2 1.60 -33.32 17.27
N ALA A 3 2.62 -32.86 17.99
CA ALA A 3 3.16 -31.53 17.85
C ALA A 3 3.88 -31.44 16.50
N VAL A 4 3.30 -30.67 15.57
CA VAL A 4 3.99 -30.28 14.34
C VAL A 4 5.08 -29.30 14.75
N ARG A 5 6.32 -29.79 14.84
CA ARG A 5 7.51 -28.95 14.95
C ARG A 5 7.62 -28.16 13.63
N GLY A 6 7.44 -26.85 13.71
CA GLY A 6 7.68 -25.96 12.57
C GLY A 6 9.12 -26.15 12.09
N ALA A 7 9.28 -26.49 10.82
CA ALA A 7 10.58 -26.50 10.18
C ALA A 7 11.14 -25.07 10.26
N VAL A 8 12.19 -24.88 11.06
CA VAL A 8 13.01 -23.68 10.99
C VAL A 8 13.74 -23.76 9.66
N LEU A 9 13.24 -23.03 8.66
CA LEU A 9 14.01 -22.80 7.44
C LEU A 9 15.33 -22.14 7.87
N PRO A 10 16.50 -22.70 7.51
CA PRO A 10 17.76 -22.03 7.78
C PRO A 10 17.69 -20.64 7.14
N ALA A 11 18.00 -19.61 7.93
CA ALA A 11 18.18 -18.27 7.43
C ALA A 11 19.42 -18.29 6.52
N ALA A 12 19.22 -18.62 5.25
CA ALA A 12 20.20 -18.27 4.24
C ALA A 12 20.35 -16.75 4.33
N GLU A 13 21.56 -16.26 4.62
CA GLU A 13 21.87 -14.85 4.49
C GLU A 13 21.68 -14.48 3.03
N ILE A 14 20.49 -13.95 2.70
CA ILE A 14 20.23 -13.41 1.37
C ILE A 14 21.09 -12.16 1.27
N THR A 15 22.23 -12.26 0.60
CA THR A 15 23.05 -11.09 0.28
C THR A 15 22.28 -10.21 -0.69
N LEU A 16 21.72 -9.11 -0.19
CA LEU A 16 21.03 -8.12 -1.02
C LEU A 16 22.03 -7.44 -1.96
N SER A 17 21.62 -7.15 -3.19
CA SER A 17 22.40 -6.31 -4.10
C SER A 17 22.65 -4.93 -3.48
N ARG A 18 23.71 -4.25 -3.91
CA ARG A 18 24.03 -2.89 -3.46
C ARG A 18 22.85 -1.94 -3.72
N GLU A 19 22.22 -2.04 -4.88
CA GLU A 19 21.07 -1.24 -5.26
C GLU A 19 19.90 -1.49 -4.29
N THR A 20 19.61 -2.76 -3.98
CA THR A 20 18.58 -3.11 -2.99
C THR A 20 18.89 -2.54 -1.61
N GLN A 21 20.15 -2.59 -1.18
CA GLN A 21 20.57 -2.01 0.10
C GLN A 21 20.35 -0.49 0.12
N VAL A 22 20.67 0.22 -0.97
CA VAL A 22 20.41 1.66 -1.10
C VAL A 22 18.91 1.96 -1.05
N LEU A 23 18.07 1.19 -1.76
CA LEU A 23 16.61 1.37 -1.72
C LEU A 23 16.06 1.15 -0.31
N VAL A 24 16.49 0.08 0.36
CA VAL A 24 16.10 -0.21 1.75
C VAL A 24 16.59 0.90 2.68
N GLY A 25 17.81 1.39 2.51
CA GLY A 25 18.35 2.51 3.28
C GLY A 25 17.53 3.79 3.09
N ALA A 26 17.14 4.13 1.86
CA ALA A 26 16.31 5.29 1.58
C ALA A 26 14.89 5.16 2.18
N VAL A 27 14.29 3.96 2.11
CA VAL A 27 13.02 3.65 2.76
C VAL A 27 13.13 3.77 4.28
N ARG A 28 14.18 3.21 4.89
CA ARG A 28 14.43 3.33 6.33
C ARG A 28 14.61 4.78 6.74
N TRP A 29 15.34 5.58 5.97
CA TRP A 29 15.54 7.00 6.22
C TRP A 29 14.20 7.75 6.18
N PHE A 30 13.39 7.50 5.14
CA PHE A 30 12.05 8.10 5.01
C PHE A 30 11.15 7.76 6.21
N LEU A 31 11.24 6.53 6.71
CA LEU A 31 10.49 6.06 7.87
C LEU A 31 11.10 6.48 9.22
N GLY A 32 12.24 7.19 9.23
CA GLY A 32 12.95 7.60 10.45
C GLY A 32 13.65 6.45 11.20
N ALA A 33 13.96 5.36 10.50
CA ALA A 33 14.60 4.15 11.03
C ALA A 33 16.09 4.01 10.65
N SER A 34 16.65 4.98 9.94
CA SER A 34 18.09 5.10 9.68
C SER A 34 18.49 6.57 9.62
N THR A 35 19.77 6.83 9.87
CA THR A 35 20.32 8.19 9.79
C THR A 35 20.67 8.55 8.35
N GLU A 36 20.88 9.84 8.13
CA GLU A 36 21.37 10.33 6.85
C GLU A 36 22.79 9.82 6.54
N ASP A 37 23.67 9.75 7.56
CA ASP A 37 25.05 9.28 7.41
C ASP A 37 25.12 7.80 7.01
N GLU A 38 24.19 6.97 7.51
CA GLU A 38 24.06 5.57 7.10
C GLU A 38 23.70 5.47 5.60
N LEU A 39 22.76 6.29 5.13
CA LEU A 39 22.37 6.33 3.72
C LEU A 39 23.52 6.83 2.83
N VAL A 40 24.25 7.86 3.27
CA VAL A 40 25.47 8.35 2.60
C VAL A 40 26.51 7.24 2.49
N GLY A 41 26.72 6.46 3.54
CA GLY A 41 27.62 5.30 3.53
C GLY A 41 27.29 4.28 2.44
N LEU A 42 25.99 4.01 2.22
CA LEU A 42 25.52 3.10 1.17
C LEU A 42 25.78 3.65 -0.25
N LEU A 43 25.65 4.97 -0.42
CA LEU A 43 25.85 5.67 -1.69
C LEU A 43 27.33 5.82 -2.08
N ARG A 44 28.24 5.95 -1.11
CA ARG A 44 29.69 6.19 -1.35
C ARG A 44 30.38 5.14 -2.23
N GLY A 45 29.86 3.91 -2.28
CA GLY A 45 30.40 2.89 -3.17
C GLY A 45 29.88 2.94 -4.61
N GLY A 46 29.15 4.00 -5.00
CA GLY A 46 28.74 4.26 -6.38
C GLY A 46 27.78 3.21 -6.92
N PRO A 47 26.48 3.25 -6.55
CA PRO A 47 25.51 2.31 -7.12
C PRO A 47 25.38 2.50 -8.63
N GLN A 48 24.92 1.46 -9.33
CA GLN A 48 24.57 1.60 -10.73
C GLN A 48 23.29 2.43 -10.86
N TRP A 49 23.44 3.75 -10.98
CA TRP A 49 22.32 4.71 -10.96
C TRP A 49 21.15 4.38 -11.88
N PRO A 50 21.35 3.93 -13.14
CA PRO A 50 20.24 3.50 -13.99
C PRO A 50 19.50 2.27 -13.44
N ALA A 51 20.23 1.26 -12.96
CA ALA A 51 19.65 0.05 -12.38
C ALA A 51 18.93 0.35 -11.05
N LEU A 52 19.47 1.27 -10.25
CA LEU A 52 18.85 1.73 -9.01
C LEU A 52 17.51 2.43 -9.28
N LEU A 53 17.42 3.29 -10.29
CA LEU A 53 16.19 3.96 -10.68
C LEU A 53 15.15 2.95 -11.19
N GLU A 54 15.56 2.05 -12.09
CA GLU A 54 14.68 1.01 -12.62
C GLU A 54 14.14 0.11 -11.50
N GLN A 55 15.00 -0.26 -10.54
CA GLN A 55 14.57 -1.04 -9.39
C GLN A 55 13.62 -0.23 -8.48
N ALA A 56 13.88 1.06 -8.25
CA ALA A 56 12.97 1.92 -7.47
C ALA A 56 11.58 2.02 -8.11
N GLU A 57 11.50 2.11 -9.44
CA GLU A 57 10.24 2.11 -10.20
C GLU A 57 9.48 0.79 -10.03
N ARG A 58 10.17 -0.35 -10.20
CA ARG A 58 9.58 -1.68 -9.99
C ARG A 58 9.07 -1.84 -8.54
N GLU A 59 9.85 -1.43 -7.57
CA GLU A 59 9.52 -1.49 -6.13
C GLU A 59 8.46 -0.46 -5.70
N GLY A 60 8.18 0.53 -6.55
CA GLY A 60 7.18 1.59 -6.28
C GLY A 60 7.66 2.65 -5.30
N VAL A 61 8.96 2.83 -5.13
CA VAL A 61 9.56 3.74 -4.12
C VAL A 61 10.33 4.91 -4.74
N THR A 62 10.19 5.15 -6.04
CA THR A 62 10.89 6.23 -6.78
C THR A 62 10.78 7.59 -6.12
N GLY A 63 9.57 7.99 -5.68
CA GLY A 63 9.38 9.29 -5.03
C GLY A 63 10.03 9.36 -3.64
N LEU A 64 10.01 8.25 -2.88
CA LEU A 64 10.67 8.16 -1.57
C LEU A 64 12.19 8.29 -1.69
N VAL A 65 12.77 7.56 -2.66
CA VAL A 65 14.21 7.61 -2.94
C VAL A 65 14.60 8.99 -3.46
N THR A 66 13.81 9.58 -4.37
CA THR A 66 14.06 10.93 -4.87
C THR A 66 14.08 11.94 -3.72
N ARG A 67 13.10 11.89 -2.81
CA ARG A 67 13.07 12.77 -1.62
C ARG A 67 14.32 12.62 -0.75
N ALA A 68 14.78 11.40 -0.53
CA ALA A 68 16.01 11.15 0.22
C ALA A 68 17.24 11.72 -0.51
N LEU A 69 17.37 11.47 -1.82
CA LEU A 69 18.46 11.99 -2.64
C LEU A 69 18.47 13.52 -2.72
N GLU A 70 17.31 14.18 -2.77
CA GLU A 70 17.22 15.65 -2.77
C GLU A 70 17.70 16.27 -1.46
N GLY A 71 17.40 15.64 -0.32
CA GLY A 71 17.93 16.06 0.98
C GLY A 71 19.47 15.97 1.03
N LEU A 72 20.02 14.91 0.43
CA LEU A 72 21.46 14.66 0.37
C LEU A 72 22.22 15.54 -0.63
N ALA A 73 21.58 15.90 -1.74
CA ALA A 73 22.20 16.71 -2.78
C ALA A 73 22.66 18.09 -2.29
N GLN A 74 22.11 18.58 -1.18
CA GLN A 74 22.57 19.82 -0.55
C GLN A 74 23.88 19.68 0.24
N ARG A 75 24.27 18.46 0.62
CA ARG A 75 25.44 18.24 1.48
C ARG A 75 26.66 17.73 0.72
N GLU A 76 26.49 16.92 -0.33
CA GLU A 76 27.63 16.31 -1.02
C GLU A 76 27.30 16.05 -2.50
N GLY A 77 28.28 16.23 -3.41
CA GLY A 77 28.17 15.95 -4.85
C GLY A 77 28.07 14.46 -5.22
N LEU A 78 27.49 13.66 -4.32
CA LEU A 78 27.37 12.20 -4.40
C LEU A 78 26.31 11.70 -5.37
N VAL A 79 25.35 12.54 -5.75
CA VAL A 79 24.17 12.15 -6.54
C VAL A 79 24.27 12.70 -7.97
N PRO A 80 24.91 11.98 -8.91
CA PRO A 80 24.79 12.31 -10.31
C PRO A 80 23.34 12.07 -10.77
N HIS A 81 22.89 12.83 -11.77
CA HIS A 81 21.62 12.61 -12.47
C HIS A 81 20.33 12.77 -11.65
N LEU A 82 20.31 13.64 -10.62
CA LEU A 82 19.10 13.95 -9.85
C LEU A 82 17.92 14.39 -10.74
N ASP A 83 18.18 15.01 -11.89
CA ASP A 83 17.14 15.40 -12.84
C ASP A 83 16.32 14.22 -13.38
N ARG A 84 16.92 13.03 -13.55
CA ARG A 84 16.20 11.82 -13.96
C ARG A 84 15.24 11.35 -12.87
N TRP A 85 15.69 11.33 -11.62
CA TRP A 85 14.87 11.00 -10.45
C TRP A 85 13.71 11.98 -10.26
N ARG A 86 13.97 13.28 -10.41
CA ARG A 86 12.95 14.33 -10.40
C ARG A 86 11.95 14.16 -11.53
N ALA A 87 12.41 13.84 -12.75
CA ALA A 87 11.53 13.57 -13.88
C ALA A 87 10.63 12.36 -13.63
N ALA A 88 11.17 11.26 -13.12
CA ALA A 88 10.41 10.06 -12.78
C ALA A 88 9.36 10.35 -11.68
N THR A 89 9.73 11.10 -10.64
CA THR A 89 8.80 11.51 -9.57
C THR A 89 7.69 12.43 -10.08
N ARG A 90 8.01 13.36 -11.00
CA ARG A 90 6.98 14.17 -11.69
C ARG A 90 6.05 13.33 -12.55
N ALA A 91 6.56 12.29 -13.21
CA ALA A 91 5.72 11.37 -13.99
C ALA A 91 4.75 10.60 -13.08
N VAL A 92 5.20 10.13 -11.91
CA VAL A 92 4.33 9.54 -10.88
C VAL A 92 3.24 10.53 -10.45
N ALA A 93 3.63 11.77 -10.12
CA ALA A 93 2.67 12.80 -9.72
C ALA A 93 1.64 13.08 -10.82
N ALA A 94 2.06 13.20 -12.08
CA ALA A 94 1.16 13.42 -13.22
C ALA A 94 0.18 12.25 -13.45
N SER A 95 0.67 11.01 -13.34
CA SER A 95 -0.16 9.81 -13.42
C SER A 95 -1.19 9.78 -12.29
N ASN A 96 -0.75 10.03 -11.06
CA ASN A 96 -1.63 10.07 -9.90
C ASN A 96 -2.68 11.19 -9.99
N MET A 97 -2.30 12.39 -10.45
CA MET A 97 -3.28 13.47 -10.66
C MET A 97 -4.34 13.10 -11.71
N SER A 98 -3.94 12.39 -12.77
CA SER A 98 -4.88 11.90 -13.78
C SER A 98 -5.85 10.87 -13.18
N ALA A 99 -5.33 9.91 -12.41
CA ALA A 99 -6.13 8.92 -11.71
C ALA A 99 -7.09 9.55 -10.69
N LEU A 100 -6.60 10.48 -9.86
CA LEU A 100 -7.39 11.17 -8.84
C LEU A 100 -8.47 12.07 -9.46
N SER A 101 -8.21 12.68 -10.62
CA SER A 101 -9.22 13.43 -11.35
C SER A 101 -10.36 12.54 -11.84
N GLU A 102 -10.05 11.36 -12.33
CA GLU A 102 -11.06 10.38 -12.77
C GLU A 102 -11.82 9.77 -11.56
N LEU A 103 -11.15 9.52 -10.44
CA LEU A 103 -11.78 9.14 -9.19
C LEU A 103 -12.77 10.21 -8.71
N ALA A 104 -12.36 11.48 -8.70
CA ALA A 104 -13.22 12.59 -8.30
C ALA A 104 -14.47 12.69 -9.20
N ALA A 105 -14.32 12.48 -10.51
CA ALA A 105 -15.44 12.45 -11.45
C ALA A 105 -16.41 11.28 -11.17
N LEU A 106 -15.89 10.09 -10.85
CA LEU A 106 -16.69 8.93 -10.47
C LEU A 106 -17.44 9.18 -9.15
N CYS A 107 -16.75 9.70 -8.13
CA CYS A 107 -17.35 10.06 -6.85
C CYS A 107 -18.47 11.10 -7.00
N ALA A 108 -18.26 12.11 -7.87
CA ALA A 108 -19.30 13.11 -8.16
C ALA A 108 -20.55 12.46 -8.79
N MET A 109 -20.38 11.51 -9.71
CA MET A 109 -21.51 10.76 -10.28
C MET A 109 -22.24 9.93 -9.22
N LEU A 110 -21.52 9.20 -8.38
CA LEU A 110 -22.14 8.41 -7.32
C LEU A 110 -22.92 9.29 -6.34
N ARG A 111 -22.37 10.45 -5.98
CA ARG A 111 -23.02 11.41 -5.09
C ARG A 111 -24.35 11.91 -5.65
N GLN A 112 -24.42 12.20 -6.95
CA GLN A 112 -25.67 12.58 -7.63
C GLN A 112 -26.74 11.48 -7.56
N ASN A 113 -26.30 10.22 -7.62
CA ASN A 113 -27.17 9.04 -7.55
C ASN A 113 -27.38 8.51 -6.12
N ARG A 114 -26.90 9.22 -5.09
CA ARG A 114 -26.90 8.79 -3.68
C ARG A 114 -26.20 7.44 -3.44
N GLY A 115 -25.31 7.05 -4.34
CA GLY A 115 -24.44 5.90 -4.18
C GLY A 115 -23.29 6.21 -3.23
N GLN A 116 -22.73 5.17 -2.64
CA GLN A 116 -21.55 5.27 -1.79
C GLN A 116 -20.42 4.41 -2.34
N VAL A 117 -19.19 4.87 -2.15
CA VAL A 117 -17.99 4.11 -2.49
C VAL A 117 -17.00 4.17 -1.34
N ILE A 118 -16.33 3.06 -1.06
CA ILE A 118 -15.17 3.04 -0.18
C ILE A 118 -13.92 2.97 -1.06
N VAL A 119 -13.12 4.02 -1.04
CA VAL A 119 -11.79 4.06 -1.65
C VAL A 119 -10.86 3.18 -0.82
N LEU A 120 -10.11 2.32 -1.48
CA LEU A 120 -9.24 1.35 -0.84
C LEU A 120 -7.77 1.63 -1.13
N LYS A 121 -6.93 0.98 -0.30
CA LYS A 121 -5.48 0.86 -0.51
C LYS A 121 -4.87 2.20 -0.90
N GLY A 122 -4.19 2.26 -2.04
CA GLY A 122 -3.28 3.34 -2.37
C GLY A 122 -3.87 4.73 -2.40
N ALA A 123 -4.99 4.89 -3.09
CA ALA A 123 -5.66 6.18 -3.18
C ALA A 123 -6.16 6.64 -1.80
N ALA A 124 -6.56 5.71 -0.93
CA ALA A 124 -6.99 6.01 0.43
C ALA A 124 -5.85 6.43 1.37
N LEU A 125 -4.57 6.16 1.03
CA LEU A 125 -3.42 6.51 1.87
C LEU A 125 -2.77 7.86 1.50
N LEU A 126 -3.07 8.41 0.31
CA LEU A 126 -2.29 9.52 -0.23
C LEU A 126 -2.37 10.79 0.62
N ASP A 127 -3.55 11.13 1.13
CA ASP A 127 -3.72 12.35 1.93
C ASP A 127 -3.15 12.16 3.34
N ASP A 128 -3.64 11.18 4.08
CA ASP A 128 -3.26 10.96 5.48
C ASP A 128 -1.80 10.50 5.66
N GLU A 129 -1.39 9.44 4.97
CA GLU A 129 -0.10 8.77 5.23
C GLU A 129 1.04 9.39 4.40
N TYR A 130 0.73 9.95 3.23
CA TYR A 130 1.69 10.62 2.35
C TYR A 130 1.55 12.15 2.31
N ARG A 131 0.69 12.74 3.16
CA ARG A 131 0.53 14.19 3.36
C ARG A 131 0.19 14.95 2.07
N GLY A 132 -0.59 14.32 1.19
CA GLY A 132 -0.95 14.87 -0.11
C GLY A 132 0.20 14.92 -1.13
N HIS A 133 1.39 14.38 -0.81
CA HIS A 133 2.50 14.32 -1.75
C HIS A 133 2.30 13.20 -2.79
N VAL A 134 1.50 13.49 -3.81
CA VAL A 134 1.10 12.54 -4.86
C VAL A 134 2.26 11.95 -5.68
N GLY A 135 3.47 12.53 -5.61
CA GLY A 135 4.67 11.96 -6.25
C GLY A 135 5.35 10.85 -5.46
N LEU A 136 5.03 10.66 -4.17
CA LEU A 136 5.74 9.71 -3.29
C LEU A 136 5.30 8.26 -3.48
N ARG A 137 4.01 8.03 -3.75
CA ARG A 137 3.39 6.70 -3.82
C ARG A 137 2.68 6.51 -5.16
N PRO A 138 3.26 5.76 -6.12
CA PRO A 138 2.58 5.45 -7.37
C PRO A 138 1.25 4.72 -7.15
N LEU A 139 0.21 5.12 -7.89
CA LEU A 139 -1.03 4.35 -8.02
C LEU A 139 -0.93 3.47 -9.28
N GLY A 140 -0.95 2.15 -9.10
CA GLY A 140 -1.06 1.22 -10.23
C GLY A 140 -2.49 1.08 -10.74
N ASP A 141 -3.45 1.32 -9.86
CA ASP A 141 -4.90 1.27 -10.06
C ASP A 141 -5.60 2.08 -8.96
N ILE A 142 -6.89 2.32 -9.19
CA ILE A 142 -7.82 2.88 -8.22
C ILE A 142 -8.72 1.74 -7.73
N ASP A 143 -8.48 1.28 -6.51
CA ASP A 143 -9.29 0.23 -5.88
C ASP A 143 -10.54 0.80 -5.22
N LEU A 144 -11.71 0.31 -5.63
CA LEU A 144 -13.00 0.77 -5.11
C LEU A 144 -13.80 -0.41 -4.57
N LEU A 145 -14.29 -0.31 -3.32
CA LEU A 145 -15.32 -1.20 -2.82
C LEU A 145 -16.69 -0.57 -3.05
N LEU A 146 -17.51 -1.27 -3.81
CA LEU A 146 -18.85 -0.87 -4.23
C LEU A 146 -19.90 -1.78 -3.60
N ARG A 147 -21.12 -1.24 -3.43
CA ARG A 147 -22.28 -2.08 -3.16
C ARG A 147 -22.63 -2.83 -4.45
N PRO A 148 -23.11 -4.09 -4.37
CA PRO A 148 -23.55 -4.82 -5.56
C PRO A 148 -24.61 -4.08 -6.39
N SER A 149 -25.44 -3.25 -5.73
CA SER A 149 -26.45 -2.40 -6.39
C SER A 149 -25.86 -1.30 -7.25
N ASP A 150 -24.66 -0.81 -6.92
CA ASP A 150 -24.01 0.33 -7.59
C ASP A 150 -23.04 -0.14 -8.70
N LEU A 151 -22.69 -1.43 -8.72
CA LEU A 151 -21.78 -1.99 -9.71
C LEU A 151 -22.24 -1.79 -11.17
N PRO A 152 -23.54 -1.98 -11.52
CA PRO A 152 -24.00 -1.72 -12.90
C PRO A 152 -23.84 -0.27 -13.33
N SER A 153 -24.18 0.70 -12.46
CA SER A 153 -24.09 2.13 -12.80
C SER A 153 -22.64 2.60 -12.93
N VAL A 154 -21.74 2.12 -12.06
CA VAL A 154 -20.30 2.41 -12.18
C VAL A 154 -19.70 1.78 -13.43
N THR A 155 -20.05 0.53 -13.74
CA THR A 155 -19.59 -0.16 -14.95
C THR A 155 -20.01 0.59 -16.20
N GLU A 156 -21.28 1.04 -16.25
CA GLU A 156 -21.80 1.78 -17.39
C GLU A 156 -21.13 3.15 -17.54
N TRP A 157 -20.89 3.85 -16.43
CA TRP A 157 -20.15 5.11 -16.42
C TRP A 157 -18.72 4.96 -16.93
N LEU A 158 -18.02 3.91 -16.51
CA LEU A 158 -16.67 3.60 -16.98
C LEU A 158 -16.65 3.35 -18.50
N ARG A 159 -17.57 2.53 -19.01
CA ARG A 159 -17.70 2.28 -20.46
C ARG A 159 -17.99 3.55 -21.25
N HIS A 160 -18.90 4.39 -20.78
CA HIS A 160 -19.21 5.68 -21.42
C HIS A 160 -18.00 6.62 -21.48
N ARG A 161 -17.05 6.51 -20.54
CA ARG A 161 -15.79 7.27 -20.55
C ARG A 161 -14.66 6.58 -21.34
N GLY A 162 -14.95 5.47 -22.01
CA GLY A 162 -13.99 4.73 -22.82
C GLY A 162 -13.04 3.85 -22.02
N TYR A 163 -13.41 3.45 -20.79
CA TYR A 163 -12.70 2.39 -20.09
C TYR A 163 -13.18 1.02 -20.56
N GLU A 164 -12.22 0.15 -20.83
CA GLU A 164 -12.49 -1.22 -21.26
C GLU A 164 -12.08 -2.22 -20.16
N PRO A 165 -12.90 -3.24 -19.90
CA PRO A 165 -12.52 -4.30 -18.97
C PRO A 165 -11.45 -5.20 -19.61
N VAL A 166 -10.48 -5.67 -18.84
CA VAL A 166 -9.39 -6.54 -19.33
C VAL A 166 -9.90 -7.88 -19.88
N SER A 167 -11.08 -8.31 -19.44
CA SER A 167 -11.85 -9.42 -20.01
C SER A 167 -13.35 -9.19 -19.76
N PRO A 168 -14.27 -9.89 -20.45
CA PRO A 168 -15.71 -9.62 -20.37
C PRO A 168 -16.31 -9.61 -18.95
N SER A 169 -15.72 -10.36 -18.02
CA SER A 169 -16.13 -10.44 -16.60
C SER A 169 -15.11 -9.84 -15.63
N SER A 170 -14.12 -9.11 -16.14
CA SER A 170 -13.07 -8.52 -15.31
C SER A 170 -13.62 -7.38 -14.45
N PRO A 171 -13.33 -7.35 -13.14
CA PRO A 171 -13.56 -6.17 -12.31
C PRO A 171 -12.58 -5.03 -12.62
N PHE A 172 -11.51 -5.32 -13.37
CA PHE A 172 -10.47 -4.38 -13.72
C PHE A 172 -10.76 -3.71 -15.07
N PHE A 173 -10.85 -2.38 -15.04
CA PHE A 173 -11.11 -1.49 -16.17
C PHE A 173 -9.92 -0.58 -16.42
N SER A 174 -9.57 -0.33 -17.67
CA SER A 174 -8.41 0.51 -18.01
C SER A 174 -8.69 1.44 -19.19
N ARG A 175 -8.05 2.62 -19.15
CA ARG A 175 -8.01 3.61 -20.23
C ARG A 175 -6.67 4.35 -20.18
N GLY A 176 -5.78 4.00 -21.10
CA GLY A 176 -4.43 4.56 -21.11
C GLY A 176 -3.68 4.19 -19.82
N VAL A 177 -3.25 5.21 -19.05
CA VAL A 177 -2.49 5.04 -17.80
C VAL A 177 -3.37 4.99 -16.55
N VAL A 178 -4.70 5.14 -16.68
CA VAL A 178 -5.63 5.09 -15.55
C VAL A 178 -6.39 3.76 -15.57
N SER A 179 -6.47 3.13 -14.42
CA SER A 179 -7.18 1.87 -14.20
C SER A 179 -8.00 1.93 -12.92
N PHE A 180 -9.14 1.24 -12.94
CA PHE A 180 -10.01 1.00 -11.80
C PHE A 180 -10.11 -0.49 -11.54
N ASP A 181 -9.97 -0.90 -10.28
CA ASP A 181 -10.25 -2.28 -9.83
C ASP A 181 -11.51 -2.25 -8.94
N LEU A 182 -12.59 -2.84 -9.44
CA LEU A 182 -13.90 -2.80 -8.80
C LEU A 182 -14.13 -4.01 -7.91
N HIS A 183 -14.29 -3.78 -6.62
CA HIS A 183 -14.50 -4.80 -5.61
C HIS A 183 -15.93 -4.75 -5.08
N THR A 184 -16.57 -5.90 -4.89
CA THR A 184 -17.76 -6.03 -4.03
C THR A 184 -17.43 -6.71 -2.69
N GLU A 185 -16.19 -7.15 -2.52
CA GLU A 185 -15.64 -7.79 -1.33
C GLU A 185 -14.16 -7.40 -1.16
N ILE A 186 -13.68 -7.24 0.09
CA ILE A 186 -12.30 -6.78 0.38
C ILE A 186 -11.23 -7.78 -0.07
N VAL A 187 -11.60 -9.05 -0.09
CA VAL A 187 -10.74 -10.16 -0.46
C VAL A 187 -11.32 -10.68 -1.75
N GLY A 188 -10.88 -10.12 -2.87
CA GLY A 188 -11.48 -10.38 -4.18
C GLY A 188 -11.67 -11.86 -4.47
N SER A 189 -12.55 -12.14 -5.43
CA SER A 189 -13.04 -13.48 -5.80
C SER A 189 -11.94 -14.51 -6.10
N GLU A 190 -10.71 -14.10 -6.38
CA GLU A 190 -9.54 -14.97 -6.58
C GLU A 190 -9.08 -15.72 -5.32
N TRP A 191 -9.44 -15.25 -4.12
CA TRP A 191 -9.10 -15.91 -2.84
C TRP A 191 -10.11 -17.03 -2.51
N VAL A 192 -10.38 -17.92 -3.47
CA VAL A 192 -11.41 -18.95 -3.37
C VAL A 192 -11.13 -20.00 -2.28
N GLY A 193 -12.19 -20.59 -1.73
CA GLY A 193 -12.12 -21.83 -0.96
C GLY A 193 -11.57 -21.66 0.45
N ARG A 194 -10.53 -22.42 0.81
CA ARG A 194 -9.96 -22.39 2.17
C ARG A 194 -9.30 -21.04 2.51
N LYS A 195 -8.88 -20.25 1.50
CA LYS A 195 -8.26 -18.94 1.69
C LYS A 195 -9.28 -17.87 2.10
N ALA A 196 -10.43 -17.79 1.42
CA ALA A 196 -11.56 -16.94 1.85
C ALA A 196 -12.07 -17.29 3.27
N ARG A 197 -11.94 -18.54 3.71
CA ARG A 197 -12.30 -18.95 5.08
C ARG A 197 -11.26 -18.54 6.12
N ALA A 198 -10.02 -18.27 5.71
CA ALA A 198 -8.93 -17.92 6.62
C ALA A 198 -8.95 -16.45 7.03
N PHE A 199 -9.58 -15.59 6.22
CA PHE A 199 -9.78 -14.18 6.55
C PHE A 199 -11.17 -13.71 6.11
N ARG A 200 -11.96 -13.20 7.05
CA ARG A 200 -13.30 -12.67 6.78
C ARG A 200 -13.54 -11.39 7.56
N LEU A 201 -13.73 -10.29 6.83
CA LEU A 201 -14.35 -9.09 7.37
C LEU A 201 -15.84 -9.14 7.05
N ASP A 202 -16.67 -8.75 8.02
CA ASP A 202 -18.11 -8.62 7.81
C ASP A 202 -18.37 -7.45 6.86
N PRO A 203 -18.93 -7.68 5.65
CA PRO A 203 -19.24 -6.62 4.72
C PRO A 203 -20.13 -5.53 5.33
N ALA A 204 -21.10 -5.90 6.16
CA ALA A 204 -21.99 -4.92 6.79
C ALA A 204 -21.22 -4.02 7.77
N ALA A 205 -20.28 -4.58 8.54
CA ALA A 205 -19.39 -3.82 9.40
C ALA A 205 -18.47 -2.88 8.63
N LEU A 206 -17.94 -3.30 7.47
CA LEU A 206 -17.10 -2.44 6.65
C LEU A 206 -17.81 -1.15 6.26
N TRP A 207 -19.05 -1.25 5.76
CA TRP A 207 -19.83 -0.09 5.36
C TRP A 207 -20.32 0.75 6.55
N ARG A 208 -20.72 0.10 7.64
CA ARG A 208 -21.22 0.79 8.85
C ARG A 208 -20.13 1.57 9.58
N GLU A 209 -18.89 1.10 9.55
CA GLU A 209 -17.76 1.69 10.27
C GLU A 209 -16.82 2.50 9.37
N ALA A 210 -17.07 2.53 8.07
CA ALA A 210 -16.34 3.36 7.12
C ALA A 210 -16.46 4.84 7.51
N THR A 211 -15.38 5.60 7.26
CA THR A 211 -15.29 7.02 7.58
C THR A 211 -15.21 7.84 6.31
N PRO A 212 -15.71 9.08 6.29
CA PRO A 212 -15.51 9.99 5.17
C PRO A 212 -14.03 10.11 4.78
N LEU A 213 -13.74 10.10 3.47
CA LEU A 213 -12.41 10.45 2.97
C LEU A 213 -12.14 11.94 3.19
N GLU A 214 -13.12 12.78 2.89
CA GLU A 214 -13.09 14.22 3.14
C GLU A 214 -14.15 14.61 4.18
N PRO A 215 -13.86 15.56 5.09
CA PRO A 215 -14.84 16.04 6.05
C PRO A 215 -16.13 16.52 5.38
N GLY A 216 -17.26 15.93 5.74
CA GLY A 216 -18.59 16.31 5.21
C GLY A 216 -19.04 15.55 3.97
N ASP A 217 -18.17 14.76 3.32
CA ASP A 217 -18.59 13.85 2.25
C ASP A 217 -19.06 12.50 2.81
N THR A 218 -20.38 12.26 2.78
CA THR A 218 -20.97 10.99 3.26
C THR A 218 -21.02 9.90 2.18
N THR A 219 -20.51 10.19 0.97
CA THR A 219 -20.59 9.31 -0.20
C THR A 219 -19.24 8.73 -0.61
N THR A 220 -18.16 9.50 -0.44
CA THR A 220 -16.78 9.00 -0.63
C THR A 220 -16.19 8.65 0.73
N LEU A 221 -16.00 7.36 0.94
CA LEU A 221 -15.57 6.81 2.21
C LEU A 221 -14.20 6.15 2.09
N VAL A 222 -13.56 5.91 3.22
CA VAL A 222 -12.44 4.99 3.41
C VAL A 222 -12.79 3.97 4.47
N LEU A 223 -12.09 2.85 4.48
CA LEU A 223 -12.26 1.85 5.54
C LEU A 223 -11.93 2.47 6.91
N SER A 224 -12.61 1.99 7.95
CA SER A 224 -12.27 2.36 9.33
C SER A 224 -10.78 2.14 9.60
N PRO A 225 -10.16 2.88 10.54
CA PRO A 225 -8.74 2.73 10.85
C PRO A 225 -8.31 1.28 11.13
N VAL A 226 -9.18 0.47 11.73
CA VAL A 226 -8.93 -0.96 11.97
C VAL A 226 -9.03 -1.78 10.68
N HIS A 227 -10.11 -1.60 9.90
CA HIS A 227 -10.34 -2.38 8.68
C HIS A 227 -9.32 -2.09 7.59
N LEU A 228 -8.91 -0.83 7.42
CA LEU A 228 -7.86 -0.41 6.48
C LEU A 228 -6.56 -1.17 6.76
N ARG A 229 -6.13 -1.22 8.03
CA ARG A 229 -4.89 -1.90 8.43
C ARG A 229 -4.96 -3.40 8.17
N LEU A 230 -6.09 -4.04 8.49
CA LEU A 230 -6.29 -5.46 8.22
C LEU A 230 -6.31 -5.76 6.72
N GLN A 231 -6.94 -4.91 5.92
CA GLN A 231 -6.92 -5.03 4.46
C GLN A 231 -5.48 -4.97 3.94
N LEU A 232 -4.69 -3.97 4.33
CA LEU A 232 -3.32 -3.81 3.84
C LEU A 232 -2.41 -4.98 4.24
N VAL A 233 -2.55 -5.47 5.47
CA VAL A 233 -1.82 -6.64 5.96
C VAL A 233 -2.12 -7.88 5.11
N VAL A 234 -3.39 -8.12 4.78
CA VAL A 234 -3.80 -9.25 3.95
C VAL A 234 -3.37 -9.05 2.50
N HIS A 235 -3.47 -7.83 1.98
CA HIS A 235 -3.04 -7.49 0.62
C HIS A 235 -1.54 -7.72 0.44
N ALA A 236 -0.70 -7.21 1.34
CA ALA A 236 0.75 -7.43 1.28
C ALA A 236 1.10 -8.92 1.32
N LEU A 237 0.43 -9.71 2.18
CA LEU A 237 0.61 -11.17 2.21
C LEU A 237 0.12 -11.85 0.91
N LYS A 238 -1.03 -11.43 0.34
CA LYS A 238 -1.56 -11.96 -0.93
C LYS A 238 -0.51 -11.87 -2.03
N HIS A 239 0.24 -10.77 -2.06
CA HIS A 239 1.31 -10.53 -3.03
C HIS A 239 2.71 -10.88 -2.51
N SER A 240 2.80 -11.66 -1.43
CA SER A 240 4.08 -12.15 -0.87
C SER A 240 5.09 -11.04 -0.57
N TYR A 241 4.63 -9.84 -0.23
CA TYR A 241 5.47 -8.66 0.04
C TYR A 241 6.43 -8.33 -1.12
N SER A 242 6.04 -8.60 -2.37
CA SER A 242 6.93 -8.51 -3.54
C SER A 242 7.30 -7.10 -3.97
N ARG A 243 6.82 -6.05 -3.28
CA ARG A 243 7.18 -4.66 -3.54
C ARG A 243 7.44 -3.91 -2.22
N LEU A 244 8.52 -3.13 -2.16
CA LEU A 244 8.88 -2.32 -0.99
C LEU A 244 7.78 -1.33 -0.61
N ILE A 245 7.05 -0.74 -1.58
CA ILE A 245 6.00 0.23 -1.28
C ILE A 245 4.90 -0.32 -0.36
N TRP A 246 4.61 -1.61 -0.42
CA TRP A 246 3.62 -2.22 0.48
C TRP A 246 4.13 -2.35 1.91
N LEU A 247 5.44 -2.57 2.09
CA LEU A 247 6.05 -2.53 3.42
C LEU A 247 6.09 -1.10 3.96
N VAL A 248 6.30 -0.10 3.11
CA VAL A 248 6.19 1.32 3.50
C VAL A 248 4.77 1.65 3.95
N ASP A 249 3.76 1.31 3.15
CA ASP A 249 2.35 1.50 3.51
C ASP A 249 2.04 0.86 4.87
N LEU A 250 2.48 -0.39 5.09
CA LEU A 250 2.32 -1.08 6.38
C LEU A 250 3.05 -0.38 7.53
N ALA A 251 4.27 0.10 7.31
CA ALA A 251 5.05 0.79 8.34
C ALA A 251 4.38 2.09 8.79
N LEU A 252 3.82 2.85 7.84
CA LEU A 252 3.09 4.10 8.12
C LEU A 252 1.83 3.80 8.93
N VAL A 253 0.96 2.91 8.44
CA VAL A 253 -0.33 2.67 9.10
C VAL A 253 -0.18 1.94 10.44
N LEU A 254 0.78 1.02 10.59
CA LEU A 254 0.89 0.20 11.81
C LEU A 254 1.55 0.94 12.98
N ARG A 255 2.38 1.97 12.72
CA ARG A 255 3.06 2.73 13.79
C ARG A 255 2.09 3.37 14.77
N ALA A 256 1.00 3.96 14.27
CA ALA A 256 -0.03 4.61 15.07
C ALA A 256 -1.32 3.78 15.20
N ALA A 257 -1.24 2.45 15.08
CA ALA A 257 -2.44 1.62 15.06
C ALA A 257 -3.21 1.61 16.40
N PRO A 258 -4.55 1.53 16.36
CA PRO A 258 -5.38 1.27 17.54
C PRO A 258 -5.24 -0.20 17.96
N TRP A 259 -4.07 -0.55 18.50
CA TRP A 259 -3.63 -1.93 18.71
C TRP A 259 -4.60 -2.85 19.44
N PRO A 260 -5.27 -2.44 20.54
CA PRO A 260 -6.26 -3.30 21.20
C PRO A 260 -7.40 -3.71 20.25
N SER A 261 -7.99 -2.75 19.56
CA SER A 261 -9.08 -2.99 18.59
C SER A 261 -8.58 -3.76 17.37
N LEU A 262 -7.40 -3.43 16.86
CA LEU A 262 -6.78 -4.11 15.73
C LEU A 262 -6.52 -5.59 16.04
N LEU A 263 -5.99 -5.92 17.21
CA LEU A 263 -5.77 -7.31 17.64
C LEU A 263 -7.08 -8.05 17.87
N GLY A 264 -8.08 -7.39 18.47
CA GLY A 264 -9.42 -7.96 18.63
C GLY A 264 -10.03 -8.35 17.28
N GLN A 265 -10.02 -7.41 16.33
CA GLN A 265 -10.56 -7.64 15.00
C GLN A 265 -9.71 -8.61 14.19
N ALA A 266 -8.39 -8.61 14.34
CA ALA A 266 -7.51 -9.59 13.70
C ALA A 266 -7.80 -11.02 14.16
N ARG A 267 -8.14 -11.23 15.44
CA ARG A 267 -8.58 -12.54 15.95
C ARG A 267 -9.94 -12.92 15.39
N ALA A 268 -10.91 -12.02 15.47
CA ALA A 268 -12.28 -12.28 15.02
C ALA A 268 -12.36 -12.58 13.52
N SER A 269 -11.52 -11.91 12.72
CA SER A 269 -11.47 -12.07 11.27
C SER A 269 -10.52 -13.15 10.77
N GLY A 270 -9.69 -13.76 11.63
CA GLY A 270 -8.64 -14.71 11.21
C GLY A 270 -7.34 -14.07 10.68
N ALA A 271 -7.23 -12.74 10.69
CA ALA A 271 -6.07 -11.97 10.23
C ALA A 271 -4.87 -11.95 11.18
N LEU A 272 -4.92 -12.64 12.34
CA LEU A 272 -3.84 -12.59 13.33
C LEU A 272 -2.48 -13.06 12.75
N ARG A 273 -2.48 -14.13 11.94
CA ARG A 273 -1.26 -14.63 11.28
C ARG A 273 -0.73 -13.66 10.22
N PRO A 274 -1.56 -13.16 9.28
CA PRO A 274 -1.15 -12.06 8.40
C PRO A 274 -0.53 -10.88 9.16
N LEU A 275 -1.16 -10.44 10.27
CA LEU A 275 -0.67 -9.33 11.08
C LEU A 275 0.69 -9.64 11.72
N ALA A 276 0.87 -10.86 12.24
CA ALA A 276 2.15 -11.33 12.76
C ALA A 276 3.25 -11.31 11.70
N TYR A 277 2.97 -11.78 10.47
CA TYR A 277 3.93 -11.72 9.38
C TYR A 277 4.29 -10.29 8.99
N ALA A 278 3.31 -9.39 8.94
CA ALA A 278 3.56 -7.98 8.65
C ALA A 278 4.49 -7.36 9.71
N VAL A 279 4.23 -7.60 11.00
CA VAL A 279 5.09 -7.13 12.10
C VAL A 279 6.51 -7.69 11.98
N ALA A 280 6.65 -8.99 11.70
CA ALA A 280 7.97 -9.61 11.54
C ALA A 280 8.74 -9.08 10.32
N ALA A 281 8.05 -8.82 9.21
CA ALA A 281 8.65 -8.20 8.02
C ALA A 281 9.11 -6.76 8.31
N LEU A 282 8.31 -5.98 9.04
CA LEU A 282 8.66 -4.63 9.44
C LEU A 282 9.79 -4.59 10.47
N ASP A 283 9.86 -5.53 11.42
CA ASP A 283 10.98 -5.65 12.35
C ASP A 283 12.30 -5.86 11.59
N ARG A 284 12.28 -6.69 10.53
CA ARG A 284 13.45 -6.88 9.65
C ARG A 284 13.79 -5.62 8.85
N LEU A 285 12.78 -4.95 8.28
CA LEU A 285 12.98 -3.76 7.47
C LEU A 285 13.52 -2.58 8.29
N LEU A 286 12.95 -2.33 9.47
CA LEU A 286 13.21 -1.15 10.30
C LEU A 286 14.28 -1.38 11.37
N GLY A 287 14.72 -2.62 11.60
CA GLY A 287 15.64 -2.96 12.68
C GLY A 287 14.96 -3.14 14.03
N ARG A 288 13.75 -2.58 14.22
CA ARG A 288 12.71 -2.97 15.19
C ARG A 288 11.54 -1.99 15.03
N LEU A 289 10.33 -2.49 14.85
CA LEU A 289 9.12 -1.66 14.91
C LEU A 289 8.78 -1.40 16.38
N GLU A 290 8.58 -0.14 16.77
CA GLU A 290 8.15 0.19 18.12
C GLU A 290 6.70 -0.24 18.32
N LEU A 291 6.48 -1.18 19.25
CA LEU A 291 5.18 -1.79 19.53
C LEU A 291 5.01 -1.97 21.04
N PRO A 292 3.79 -1.80 21.59
CA PRO A 292 3.51 -2.18 22.97
C PRO A 292 3.83 -3.66 23.22
N ASP A 293 4.38 -4.01 24.39
CA ASP A 293 4.79 -5.38 24.69
C ASP A 293 3.65 -6.41 24.56
N ALA A 294 2.42 -6.01 24.91
CA ALA A 294 1.25 -6.85 24.77
C ALA A 294 0.97 -7.22 23.30
N VAL A 295 1.24 -6.31 22.37
CA VAL A 295 1.13 -6.54 20.92
C VAL A 295 2.20 -7.50 20.47
N ARG A 296 3.46 -7.24 20.85
CA ARG A 296 4.60 -8.08 20.47
C ARG A 296 4.42 -9.53 20.92
N ARG A 297 3.94 -9.76 22.15
CA ARG A 297 3.61 -11.11 22.64
C ARG A 297 2.49 -11.79 21.85
N ALA A 298 1.52 -11.02 21.35
CA ALA A 298 0.39 -11.53 20.59
C ALA A 298 0.74 -11.85 19.13
N THR A 299 1.82 -11.28 18.58
CA THR A 299 2.24 -11.46 17.18
C THR A 299 3.40 -12.44 17.01
N ILE A 300 4.09 -12.86 18.09
CA ILE A 300 5.21 -13.81 18.04
C ILE A 300 4.76 -15.28 18.27
N ARG A 301 3.55 -15.50 18.78
CA ARG A 301 2.97 -16.84 19.02
C ARG A 301 2.24 -17.39 17.79
#